data_AF-A0A8S3HZV4-F1
#
_entry.id   AF-A0A8S3HZV4-F1
#
_cell.length_a   1.000
_cell.length_b   1.000
_cell.length_c   1.000
_cell.angle_alpha   90.00
_cell.angle_beta   90.00
_cell.angle_gamma   90.00
#
_symmetry.space_group_name_H-M   'P 1'
#
loop_
_entity.id
_entity.type
_entity.pdbx_description
1 polymer ?
#
loop_
_entity_poly.entity_id
_entity_poly.type
_entity_poly.pdbx_seq_one_letter_code
_entity_poly.pdbx_strand_id
1 'polypeptide(L)'
;MISQRLDDALDKFCGLCLRDHIYPWLSTITHDDSLVLEAKLIFRFLLGTVIRRLHNVDLNAFITERLLPLIFQTCDRYIHIRETHSFNDSTEFVRKMYKVDLHIVMHNRQSELNYLKRLVISLMPIIAPKLIYNCKAARHFLCELLACQILIDGIDAVCQPNTLNRLFYLYFTNAIQRRQGNSKPKPPTESNAAVEILSHFCATNGSLHKNKLAIDFTDVMYEKELMSKFSIVLDRHGSLGLLSIY
;
A
#
# COMPACT_ATOMS: atom_id res chain seq x y z
N MET A 1 10.41 -2.53 13.93
CA MET A 1 9.58 -3.38 14.82
C MET A 1 8.30 -2.64 15.12
N ILE A 2 7.17 -3.34 15.15
CA ILE A 2 5.84 -2.73 15.30
C ILE A 2 5.15 -3.30 16.55
N SER A 3 4.22 -2.53 17.13
CA SER A 3 3.35 -3.01 18.21
C SER A 3 2.49 -4.17 17.73
N GLN A 4 2.39 -5.25 18.51
CA GLN A 4 1.61 -6.45 18.16
C GLN A 4 0.17 -6.12 17.71
N ARG A 5 -0.51 -5.17 18.37
CA ARG A 5 -1.86 -4.73 17.97
C ARG A 5 -1.94 -4.18 16.55
N LEU A 6 -0.91 -3.45 16.13
CA LEU A 6 -0.84 -2.91 14.77
C LEU A 6 -0.48 -4.02 13.78
N ASP A 7 0.36 -4.97 14.19
CA ASP A 7 0.67 -6.15 13.38
C ASP A 7 -0.58 -6.99 13.09
N ASP A 8 -1.37 -7.32 14.11
CA ASP A 8 -2.62 -8.08 13.97
C ASP A 8 -3.67 -7.36 13.10
N ALA A 9 -3.71 -6.02 13.21
CA ALA A 9 -4.61 -5.21 12.39
C ALA A 9 -4.17 -5.20 10.92
N LEU A 10 -2.87 -5.11 10.65
CA LEU A 10 -2.31 -5.20 9.30
C LEU A 10 -2.50 -6.61 8.73
N ASP A 11 -2.33 -7.66 9.55
CA ASP A 11 -2.55 -9.05 9.16
C ASP A 11 -4.00 -9.25 8.69
N LYS A 12 -4.97 -8.80 9.49
CA LYS A 12 -6.38 -8.82 9.12
C LYS A 12 -6.66 -8.03 7.85
N PHE A 13 -6.12 -6.82 7.73
CA PHE A 13 -6.31 -5.99 6.55
C PHE A 13 -5.77 -6.65 5.28
N CYS A 14 -4.54 -7.16 5.31
CA CYS A 14 -3.95 -7.89 4.20
C CYS A 14 -4.73 -9.17 3.88
N GLY A 15 -5.19 -9.89 4.89
CA GLY A 15 -6.02 -11.08 4.73
C GLY A 15 -7.35 -10.78 4.02
N LEU A 16 -7.99 -9.65 4.35
CA LEU A 16 -9.20 -9.19 3.66
C LEU A 16 -8.90 -8.77 2.23
N CYS A 17 -7.86 -7.97 1.99
CA CYS A 17 -7.48 -7.57 0.63
C CYS A 17 -7.18 -8.78 -0.28
N LEU A 18 -6.49 -9.80 0.25
CA LEU A 18 -6.25 -11.04 -0.49
C LEU A 18 -7.55 -11.78 -0.75
N ARG A 19 -8.45 -11.82 0.24
CA ARG A 19 -9.72 -12.53 0.13
C ARG A 19 -10.65 -11.95 -0.89
N ASP A 20 -10.78 -10.63 -0.90
CA ASP A 20 -11.82 -9.98 -1.68
C ASP A 20 -11.34 -9.70 -3.11
N HIS A 21 -10.03 -9.51 -3.32
CA HIS A 21 -9.51 -9.11 -4.63
C HIS A 21 -8.59 -10.13 -5.31
N ILE A 22 -7.86 -10.97 -4.56
CA ILE A 22 -6.87 -11.88 -5.15
C ILE A 22 -7.40 -13.31 -5.23
N TYR A 23 -8.02 -13.85 -4.18
CA TYR A 23 -8.52 -15.23 -4.20
C TYR A 23 -9.55 -15.52 -5.30
N PRO A 24 -10.55 -14.66 -5.58
CA PRO A 24 -11.55 -14.94 -6.62
C PRO A 24 -10.92 -14.97 -8.02
N TRP A 25 -9.96 -14.09 -8.26
CA TRP A 25 -9.24 -14.03 -9.53
C TRP A 25 -8.25 -15.18 -9.68
N LEU A 26 -7.46 -15.45 -8.64
CA LEU A 26 -6.43 -16.48 -8.67
C LEU A 26 -7.03 -17.89 -8.73
N SER A 27 -8.13 -18.14 -8.01
CA SER A 27 -8.82 -19.44 -8.05
C SER A 27 -9.32 -19.81 -9.45
N THR A 28 -9.59 -18.80 -10.29
CA THR A 28 -9.97 -18.98 -11.69
C THR A 28 -8.78 -19.40 -12.57
N ILE A 29 -7.55 -19.05 -12.19
CA ILE A 29 -6.34 -19.28 -12.99
C ILE A 29 -5.58 -20.52 -12.51
N THR A 30 -5.45 -20.72 -11.20
CA THR A 30 -4.63 -21.81 -10.64
C THR A 30 -5.16 -22.22 -9.27
N HIS A 31 -5.14 -23.53 -8.98
CA HIS A 31 -5.52 -24.09 -7.68
C HIS A 31 -4.31 -24.30 -6.74
N ASP A 32 -3.20 -23.61 -7.00
CA ASP A 32 -1.96 -23.74 -6.24
C ASP A 32 -1.81 -22.58 -5.25
N ASP A 33 -1.57 -22.93 -3.97
CA ASP A 33 -1.42 -21.98 -2.87
C ASP A 33 -0.06 -21.24 -2.89
N SER A 34 0.88 -21.70 -3.73
CA SER A 34 2.21 -21.10 -3.89
C SER A 34 2.15 -19.63 -4.34
N LEU A 35 1.30 -19.32 -5.32
CA LEU A 35 1.12 -17.95 -5.83
C LEU A 35 0.49 -17.01 -4.79
N VAL A 36 -0.41 -17.54 -3.96
CA VAL A 36 -0.98 -16.80 -2.82
C VAL A 36 0.13 -16.42 -1.85
N LEU A 37 1.02 -17.36 -1.56
CA LEU A 37 2.11 -17.15 -0.63
C LEU A 37 3.13 -16.13 -1.17
N GLU A 38 3.44 -16.18 -2.47
CA GLU A 38 4.23 -15.14 -3.12
C GLU A 38 3.55 -13.76 -3.02
N ALA A 39 2.25 -13.66 -3.30
CA ALA A 39 1.51 -12.41 -3.14
C ALA A 39 1.59 -11.89 -1.69
N LYS A 40 1.42 -12.75 -0.68
CA LYS A 40 1.58 -12.42 0.74
C LYS A 40 2.96 -11.83 1.05
N LEU A 41 4.03 -12.45 0.53
CA LEU A 41 5.40 -11.97 0.73
C LEU A 41 5.63 -10.60 0.07
N ILE A 42 5.06 -10.39 -1.12
CA ILE A 42 5.12 -9.11 -1.82
C ILE A 42 4.41 -8.03 -1.01
N PHE A 43 3.18 -8.30 -0.52
CA PHE A 43 2.44 -7.37 0.34
C PHE A 43 3.20 -7.03 1.62
N ARG A 44 3.76 -8.03 2.29
CA ARG A 44 4.60 -7.83 3.48
C ARG A 44 5.78 -6.90 3.17
N PHE A 45 6.48 -7.15 2.06
CA PHE A 45 7.62 -6.33 1.67
C PHE A 45 7.21 -4.88 1.38
N LEU A 46 6.12 -4.69 0.62
CA LEU A 46 5.59 -3.36 0.30
C LEU A 46 5.22 -2.60 1.57
N LEU A 47 4.44 -3.22 2.46
CA LEU A 47 4.04 -2.62 3.74
C LEU A 47 5.22 -2.33 4.65
N GLY A 48 6.16 -3.28 4.78
CA GLY A 48 7.37 -3.09 5.56
C GLY A 48 8.19 -1.88 5.08
N THR A 49 8.30 -1.71 3.76
CA THR A 49 9.00 -0.58 3.16
C THR A 49 8.25 0.75 3.38
N VAL A 50 6.93 0.75 3.23
CA VAL A 50 6.08 1.92 3.49
C VAL A 50 6.17 2.35 4.96
N ILE A 51 6.02 1.41 5.89
CA ILE A 51 6.05 1.71 7.33
C ILE A 51 7.43 2.20 7.76
N ARG A 52 8.50 1.54 7.29
CA ARG A 52 9.88 1.98 7.56
C ARG A 52 10.11 3.42 7.08
N ARG A 53 9.57 3.77 5.90
CA ARG A 53 9.69 5.13 5.37
C ARG A 53 8.82 6.13 6.15
N LEU A 54 7.58 5.79 6.47
CA LEU A 54 6.70 6.61 7.30
C LEU A 54 7.33 6.93 8.66
N HIS A 55 8.04 5.98 9.26
CA HIS A 55 8.75 6.21 10.53
C HIS A 55 9.92 7.20 10.39
N ASN A 56 10.52 7.29 9.20
CA ASN A 56 11.60 8.25 8.93
C ASN A 56 11.09 9.62 8.47
N VAL A 57 9.77 9.78 8.27
CA VAL A 57 9.18 11.06 7.89
C VAL A 57 8.84 11.84 9.15
N ASP A 58 9.34 13.06 9.25
CA ASP A 58 8.98 13.99 10.33
C ASP A 58 7.53 14.44 10.18
N LEU A 59 6.62 13.68 10.80
CA LEU A 59 5.19 13.96 10.76
C LEU A 59 4.86 15.37 11.28
N ASN A 60 5.59 15.84 12.29
CA ASN A 60 5.38 17.18 12.85
C ASN A 60 5.67 18.26 11.81
N ALA A 61 6.84 18.21 11.16
CA ALA A 61 7.20 19.15 10.10
C ALA A 61 6.25 19.06 8.91
N PHE A 62 5.87 17.83 8.51
CA PHE A 62 4.88 17.63 7.46
C PHE A 62 3.52 18.28 7.79
N ILE A 63 3.05 18.12 9.02
CA ILE A 63 1.79 18.71 9.47
C ILE A 63 1.89 20.24 9.48
N THR A 64 2.96 20.80 10.06
CA THR A 64 3.08 22.25 10.25
C THR A 64 3.39 23.00 8.96
N GLU A 65 4.26 22.45 8.11
CA GLU A 65 4.77 23.15 6.93
C GLU A 65 3.95 22.88 5.66
N ARG A 66 3.25 21.74 5.58
CA ARG A 66 2.48 21.37 4.38
C ARG A 66 0.99 21.28 4.64
N LEU A 67 0.58 20.54 5.68
CA LEU A 67 -0.84 20.27 5.90
C LEU A 67 -1.58 21.50 6.44
N LEU A 68 -1.04 22.20 7.44
CA LEU A 68 -1.67 23.39 8.01
C LEU A 68 -1.84 24.52 6.98
N PRO A 69 -0.83 24.90 6.18
CA PRO A 69 -1.01 25.94 5.16
C PRO A 69 -2.08 25.59 4.13
N LEU A 70 -2.16 24.33 3.69
CA LEU A 70 -3.20 23.88 2.76
C LEU A 70 -4.61 23.97 3.38
N ILE A 71 -4.75 23.56 4.64
CA ILE A 71 -6.02 23.69 5.37
C ILE A 71 -6.39 25.16 5.53
N PHE A 72 -5.46 26.02 5.97
CA PHE A 72 -5.72 27.45 6.14
C PHE A 72 -6.10 28.11 4.82
N GLN A 73 -5.38 27.83 3.73
CA GLN A 73 -5.72 28.34 2.40
C GLN A 73 -7.12 27.89 1.95
N THR A 74 -7.50 26.65 2.27
CA THR A 74 -8.83 26.12 1.94
C THR A 74 -9.92 26.77 2.79
N CYS A 75 -9.67 26.98 4.09
CA CYS A 75 -10.59 27.66 5.00
C CYS A 75 -10.76 29.14 4.65
N ASP A 76 -9.68 29.85 4.35
CA ASP A 76 -9.70 31.26 3.95
C ASP A 76 -10.50 31.43 2.66
N ARG A 77 -10.27 30.56 1.68
CA ARG A 77 -11.05 30.50 0.44
C ARG A 77 -12.54 30.22 0.70
N TYR A 78 -12.84 29.29 1.61
CA TYR A 78 -14.21 28.97 2.02
C TYR A 78 -14.91 30.20 2.63
N ILE A 79 -14.26 30.90 3.55
CA ILE A 79 -14.79 32.10 4.22
C ILE A 79 -15.00 33.21 3.20
N HIS A 80 -13.99 33.51 2.38
CA HIS A 80 -14.06 34.56 1.36
C HIS A 80 -15.24 34.36 0.40
N ILE A 81 -15.48 33.13 -0.04
CA ILE A 81 -16.58 32.82 -0.98
C ILE A 81 -17.94 32.89 -0.28
N ARG A 82 -18.01 32.50 0.99
CA ARG A 82 -19.23 32.59 1.79
C ARG A 82 -19.61 34.04 2.11
N GLU A 83 -18.63 34.89 2.35
CA GLU A 83 -18.85 36.32 2.65
C GLU A 83 -19.18 37.13 1.40
N THR A 84 -18.55 36.84 0.26
CA THR A 84 -18.77 37.57 -0.99
C THR A 84 -20.10 37.23 -1.67
N HIS A 85 -20.71 36.09 -1.34
CA HIS A 85 -21.89 35.59 -2.03
C HIS A 85 -22.84 34.86 -1.08
N SER A 86 -24.07 35.35 -0.96
CA SER A 86 -25.16 34.62 -0.31
C SER A 86 -25.68 33.55 -1.27
N PHE A 87 -25.10 32.36 -1.25
CA PHE A 87 -25.63 31.22 -2.01
C PHE A 87 -26.80 30.57 -1.27
N ASN A 88 -27.93 30.42 -1.95
CA ASN A 88 -29.02 29.57 -1.47
C ASN A 88 -28.78 28.08 -1.80
N ASP A 89 -27.99 27.80 -2.84
CA ASP A 89 -27.66 26.44 -3.30
C ASP A 89 -26.21 26.04 -3.02
N SER A 90 -26.05 24.91 -2.32
CA SER A 90 -24.74 24.33 -1.96
C SER A 90 -23.89 23.91 -3.16
N THR A 91 -24.52 23.59 -4.30
CA THR A 91 -23.82 23.11 -5.51
C THR A 91 -23.09 24.24 -6.24
N GLU A 92 -23.69 25.44 -6.31
CA GLU A 92 -23.05 26.61 -6.89
C GLU A 92 -21.89 27.12 -6.04
N PHE A 93 -22.04 27.03 -4.70
CA PHE A 93 -20.98 27.33 -3.75
C PHE A 93 -19.75 26.45 -4.00
N VAL A 94 -19.93 25.13 -4.08
CA VAL A 94 -18.84 24.18 -4.38
C VAL A 94 -18.22 24.48 -5.75
N ARG A 95 -19.04 24.76 -6.77
CA ARG A 95 -18.54 25.07 -8.11
C ARG A 95 -17.67 26.33 -8.14
N LYS A 96 -18.00 27.37 -7.36
CA LYS A 96 -17.17 28.57 -7.23
C LYS A 96 -15.95 28.36 -6.35
N MET A 97 -16.09 27.59 -5.26
CA MET A 97 -14.98 27.23 -4.36
C MET A 97 -13.83 26.58 -5.10
N TYR A 98 -14.14 25.68 -6.02
CA TYR A 98 -13.12 24.92 -6.71
C TYR A 98 -12.84 25.37 -8.15
N LYS A 99 -13.48 26.43 -8.66
CA LYS A 99 -13.40 26.81 -10.09
C LYS A 99 -12.02 27.26 -10.56
N VAL A 100 -11.18 27.78 -9.67
CA VAL A 100 -9.93 28.46 -10.04
C VAL A 100 -8.70 27.55 -9.92
N ASP A 101 -8.74 26.53 -9.04
CA ASP A 101 -7.62 25.59 -8.81
C ASP A 101 -8.10 24.14 -8.61
N LEU A 102 -9.03 23.66 -9.43
CA LEU A 102 -9.47 22.27 -9.30
C LEU A 102 -8.32 21.34 -9.71
N HIS A 103 -7.76 20.59 -8.76
CA HIS A 103 -6.80 19.55 -9.05
C HIS A 103 -7.42 18.50 -9.98
N ILE A 104 -6.65 17.94 -10.93
CA ILE A 104 -7.16 17.03 -11.98
C ILE A 104 -7.95 15.82 -11.44
N VAL A 105 -7.65 15.45 -10.20
CA VAL A 105 -8.30 14.38 -9.41
C VAL A 105 -9.77 14.68 -9.15
N MET A 106 -10.15 15.93 -8.93
CA MET A 106 -11.50 16.31 -8.49
C MET A 106 -12.47 16.53 -9.66
N HIS A 107 -12.01 16.39 -10.91
CA HIS A 107 -12.87 16.54 -12.09
C HIS A 107 -13.81 15.36 -12.29
N ASN A 108 -13.26 14.14 -12.32
CA ASN A 108 -13.99 12.90 -12.62
C ASN A 108 -13.37 11.75 -11.83
N ARG A 109 -14.19 10.77 -11.43
CA ARG A 109 -13.73 9.54 -10.77
C ARG A 109 -12.71 8.75 -11.60
N GLN A 110 -12.86 8.76 -12.93
CA GLN A 110 -11.88 8.16 -13.84
C GLN A 110 -10.54 8.91 -13.84
N SER A 111 -10.56 10.24 -13.75
CA SER A 111 -9.36 11.07 -13.68
C SER A 111 -8.62 10.88 -12.36
N GLU A 112 -9.36 10.77 -11.26
CA GLU A 112 -8.83 10.39 -9.94
C GLU A 112 -8.12 9.03 -9.99
N LEU A 113 -8.79 8.00 -10.52
CA LEU A 113 -8.23 6.67 -10.62
C LEU A 113 -6.97 6.64 -11.51
N ASN A 114 -6.98 7.35 -12.64
CA ASN A 114 -5.81 7.47 -13.50
C ASN A 114 -4.65 8.22 -12.82
N TYR A 115 -4.95 9.23 -12.01
CA TYR A 115 -3.94 9.93 -11.22
C TYR A 115 -3.33 8.99 -10.17
N LEU A 116 -4.16 8.23 -9.44
CA LEU A 116 -3.69 7.25 -8.45
C LEU A 116 -2.81 6.16 -9.10
N LYS A 117 -3.17 5.66 -10.28
CA LYS A 117 -2.32 4.73 -11.03
C LYS A 117 -0.95 5.31 -11.34
N ARG A 118 -0.90 6.54 -11.85
CA ARG A 118 0.38 7.23 -12.13
C ARG A 118 1.21 7.44 -10.86
N LEU A 119 0.54 7.76 -9.75
CA LEU A 119 1.18 7.91 -8.43
C LEU A 119 1.74 6.58 -7.93
N VAL A 120 1.01 5.46 -8.05
CA VAL A 120 1.52 4.15 -7.67
C VAL A 120 2.71 3.74 -8.54
N ILE A 121 2.65 4.00 -9.86
CA ILE A 121 3.77 3.73 -10.78
C ILE A 121 5.01 4.53 -10.41
N SER A 122 4.87 5.80 -10.02
CA SER A 122 6.02 6.62 -9.60
C SER A 122 6.57 6.21 -8.23
N LEU A 123 5.73 5.65 -7.36
CA LEU A 123 6.15 5.09 -6.07
C LEU A 123 6.73 3.68 -6.16
N MET A 124 6.41 2.89 -7.19
CA MET A 124 6.88 1.50 -7.34
C MET A 124 8.41 1.33 -7.25
N PRO A 125 9.26 2.16 -7.89
CA PRO A 125 10.71 2.07 -7.75
C PRO A 125 11.21 2.22 -6.31
N ILE A 126 10.42 2.87 -5.46
CA ILE A 126 10.78 3.25 -4.10
C ILE A 126 10.32 2.18 -3.09
N ILE A 127 9.23 1.47 -3.40
CA ILE A 127 8.52 0.58 -2.49
C ILE A 127 8.68 -0.90 -2.87
N ALA A 128 8.78 -1.24 -4.16
CA ALA A 128 8.78 -2.63 -4.63
C ALA A 128 10.19 -3.24 -4.82
N PRO A 129 10.34 -4.57 -4.68
CA PRO A 129 11.56 -5.29 -5.03
C PRO A 129 11.90 -5.15 -6.52
N LYS A 130 13.21 -5.12 -6.84
CA LYS A 130 13.72 -5.01 -8.22
C LYS A 130 13.18 -6.10 -9.15
N LEU A 131 12.97 -7.32 -8.64
CA LEU A 131 12.42 -8.43 -9.42
C LEU A 131 11.03 -8.12 -9.98
N ILE A 132 10.17 -7.51 -9.18
CA ILE A 132 8.79 -7.20 -9.53
C ILE A 132 8.72 -5.96 -10.40
N TYR A 133 9.57 -4.97 -10.10
CA TYR A 133 9.69 -3.75 -10.89
C TYR A 133 10.10 -4.02 -12.34
N ASN A 134 11.02 -4.97 -12.56
CA ASN A 134 11.50 -5.33 -13.89
C ASN A 134 10.45 -6.08 -14.73
N CYS A 135 9.51 -6.77 -14.08
CA CYS A 135 8.43 -7.47 -14.77
C CYS A 135 7.29 -6.49 -15.09
N LYS A 136 7.11 -6.17 -16.38
CA LYS A 136 6.05 -5.26 -16.83
C LYS A 136 4.66 -5.74 -16.40
N ALA A 137 4.37 -7.04 -16.50
CA ALA A 137 3.08 -7.60 -16.12
C ALA A 137 2.81 -7.45 -14.61
N ALA A 138 3.75 -7.88 -13.77
CA ALA A 138 3.61 -7.78 -12.32
C ALA A 138 3.48 -6.33 -11.84
N ARG A 139 4.23 -5.40 -12.45
CA ARG A 139 4.14 -3.97 -12.14
C ARG A 139 2.76 -3.38 -12.45
N HIS A 140 2.19 -3.69 -13.61
CA HIS A 140 0.85 -3.20 -13.96
C HIS A 140 -0.22 -3.86 -13.09
N PHE A 141 -0.11 -5.16 -12.84
CA PHE A 141 -1.03 -5.87 -11.96
C PHE A 141 -1.05 -5.28 -10.55
N LEU A 142 0.12 -5.08 -9.92
CA LEU A 142 0.18 -4.45 -8.60
C LEU A 142 -0.31 -3.00 -8.63
N CYS A 143 -0.02 -2.25 -9.70
CA CYS A 143 -0.55 -0.91 -9.84
C CYS A 143 -2.08 -0.89 -9.87
N GLU A 144 -2.69 -1.76 -10.67
CA GLU A 144 -4.15 -1.88 -10.76
C GLU A 144 -4.73 -2.31 -9.41
N LEU A 145 -4.14 -3.31 -8.77
CA LEU A 145 -4.59 -3.80 -7.47
C LEU A 145 -4.53 -2.70 -6.39
N LEU A 146 -3.39 -2.03 -6.25
CA LEU A 146 -3.20 -1.00 -5.22
C LEU A 146 -4.05 0.24 -5.51
N ALA A 147 -4.09 0.72 -6.76
CA ALA A 147 -4.84 1.93 -7.09
C ALA A 147 -6.35 1.71 -7.07
N CYS A 148 -6.84 0.65 -7.73
CA CYS A 148 -8.27 0.44 -7.96
C CYS A 148 -9.01 -0.21 -6.80
N GLN A 149 -8.32 -0.90 -5.89
CA GLN A 149 -8.98 -1.62 -4.79
C GLN A 149 -8.59 -1.06 -3.41
N ILE A 150 -7.34 -0.64 -3.24
CA ILE A 150 -6.85 -0.24 -1.91
C ILE A 150 -6.90 1.28 -1.74
N LEU A 151 -6.27 2.03 -2.63
CA LEU A 151 -6.12 3.47 -2.48
C LEU A 151 -7.43 4.21 -2.70
N ILE A 152 -8.19 3.83 -3.73
CA ILE A 152 -9.42 4.54 -4.05
C ILE A 152 -10.46 4.39 -2.92
N ASP A 153 -10.71 3.17 -2.46
CA ASP A 153 -11.67 2.90 -1.38
C ASP A 153 -11.10 3.37 -0.03
N GLY A 154 -9.78 3.29 0.16
CA GLY A 154 -9.11 3.81 1.33
C GLY A 154 -9.22 5.34 1.46
N ILE A 155 -9.06 6.07 0.35
CA ILE A 155 -9.25 7.52 0.32
C ILE A 155 -10.71 7.86 0.63
N ASP A 156 -11.67 7.19 -0.01
CA ASP A 156 -13.09 7.42 0.26
C ASP A 156 -13.45 7.17 1.73
N ALA A 157 -12.96 6.08 2.31
CA ALA A 157 -13.19 5.75 3.72
C ALA A 157 -12.60 6.80 4.68
N VAL A 158 -11.40 7.33 4.37
CA VAL A 158 -10.75 8.38 5.16
C VAL A 158 -11.45 9.73 4.95
N CYS A 159 -11.94 10.03 3.76
CA CYS A 159 -12.64 11.27 3.44
C CYS A 159 -14.03 11.38 4.07
N GLN A 160 -14.58 10.29 4.63
CA GLN A 160 -15.83 10.35 5.38
C GLN A 160 -15.68 11.18 6.66
N PRO A 161 -16.58 12.14 6.92
CA PRO A 161 -16.46 13.05 8.07
C PRO A 161 -16.48 12.29 9.40
N ASN A 162 -17.27 11.22 9.49
CA ASN A 162 -17.33 10.37 10.68
C ASN A 162 -15.97 9.70 10.98
N THR A 163 -15.27 9.23 9.94
CA THR A 163 -13.95 8.61 10.07
C THR A 163 -12.93 9.64 10.54
N LEU A 164 -12.89 10.83 9.93
CA LEU A 164 -12.01 11.92 10.34
C LEU A 164 -12.26 12.34 11.78
N ASN A 165 -13.53 12.56 12.14
CA ASN A 165 -13.91 12.95 13.51
C ASN A 165 -13.45 11.91 14.53
N ARG A 166 -13.62 10.62 14.21
CA ARG A 166 -13.14 9.53 15.07
C ARG A 166 -11.61 9.51 15.17
N LEU A 167 -10.90 9.74 14.07
CA LEU A 167 -9.43 9.82 14.05
C LEU A 167 -8.94 10.98 14.92
N PHE A 168 -9.55 12.16 14.80
CA PHE A 168 -9.23 13.31 15.65
C PHE A 168 -9.51 13.02 17.11
N TYR A 169 -10.68 12.46 17.43
CA TYR A 169 -11.02 12.09 18.81
C TYR A 169 -9.99 11.14 19.42
N LEU A 170 -9.59 10.09 18.68
CA LEU A 170 -8.56 9.15 19.12
C LEU A 170 -7.20 9.83 19.29
N TYR A 171 -6.81 10.70 18.35
CA TYR A 171 -5.54 11.43 18.44
C TYR A 171 -5.50 12.33 19.67
N PHE A 172 -6.52 13.15 19.88
CA PHE A 172 -6.58 14.06 21.04
C PHE A 172 -6.68 13.29 22.35
N THR A 173 -7.49 12.24 22.43
CA THR A 173 -7.59 11.40 23.63
C THR A 173 -6.24 10.79 23.99
N ASN A 174 -5.52 10.23 23.01
CA ASN A 174 -4.18 9.67 23.23
C ASN A 174 -3.14 10.74 23.58
N ALA A 175 -3.21 11.92 22.96
CA ALA A 175 -2.31 13.04 23.25
C ALA A 175 -2.52 13.58 24.67
N ILE A 176 -3.78 13.71 25.10
CA ILE A 176 -4.16 14.12 26.45
C ILE A 176 -3.70 13.05 27.45
N GLN A 177 -3.93 11.77 27.16
CA GLN A 177 -3.52 10.68 28.04
C GLN A 177 -1.99 10.59 28.19
N ARG A 178 -1.22 10.87 27.13
CA ARG A 178 0.25 10.99 27.19
C ARG A 178 0.70 12.19 28.01
N ARG A 179 0.02 13.34 27.92
CA ARG A 179 0.33 14.56 28.69
C ARG A 179 0.00 14.44 30.17
N GLN A 180 -1.07 13.72 30.52
CA GLN A 180 -1.54 13.60 31.90
C GLN A 180 -0.82 12.53 32.72
N GLY A 181 0.17 11.81 32.19
CA GLY A 181 0.90 10.76 32.92
C GLY A 181 0.07 9.55 33.37
N ASN A 182 -1.26 9.58 33.17
CA ASN A 182 -2.18 8.50 33.49
C ASN A 182 -2.12 7.41 32.40
N SER A 183 -1.03 6.64 32.41
CA SER A 183 -1.14 5.26 31.94
C SER A 183 -2.10 4.54 32.88
N LYS A 184 -3.38 4.43 32.51
CA LYS A 184 -4.23 3.36 33.06
C LYS A 184 -3.40 2.08 33.00
N PRO A 185 -3.34 1.26 34.07
CA PRO A 185 -2.70 -0.04 34.00
C PRO A 185 -3.32 -0.78 32.83
N LYS A 186 -2.52 -1.07 31.80
CA LYS A 186 -2.94 -1.94 30.71
C LYS A 186 -3.30 -3.29 31.37
N PRO A 187 -4.43 -3.93 31.04
CA PRO A 187 -4.74 -5.25 31.57
C PRO A 187 -3.56 -6.21 31.33
N PRO A 188 -3.24 -7.09 32.29
CA PRO A 188 -2.01 -7.88 32.27
C PRO A 188 -2.17 -9.08 31.33
N THR A 189 -2.19 -8.87 30.01
CA THR A 189 -2.10 -9.98 29.04
C THR A 189 -1.52 -9.59 27.68
N GLU A 190 -1.52 -8.32 27.27
CA GLU A 190 -1.09 -7.99 25.91
C GLU A 190 0.38 -7.58 25.86
N SER A 191 1.23 -8.53 25.52
CA SER A 191 2.64 -8.34 25.21
C SER A 191 2.81 -7.20 24.20
N ASN A 192 3.26 -6.02 24.64
CA ASN A 192 3.87 -5.04 23.74
C ASN A 192 5.28 -5.53 23.33
N ALA A 193 5.39 -6.81 22.93
CA ALA A 193 6.59 -7.28 22.29
C ALA A 193 6.66 -6.59 20.93
N ALA A 194 7.81 -6.02 20.59
CA ALA A 194 8.01 -5.41 19.30
C ALA A 194 8.16 -6.55 18.29
N VAL A 195 7.13 -6.80 17.49
CA VAL A 195 7.10 -7.95 16.55
C VAL A 195 7.66 -7.52 15.19
N GLU A 196 8.22 -8.48 14.46
CA GLU A 196 8.54 -8.32 13.05
C GLU A 196 7.26 -8.22 12.21
N ILE A 197 7.22 -7.23 11.32
CA ILE A 197 6.05 -6.87 10.53
C ILE A 197 5.49 -8.07 9.76
N LEU A 198 4.28 -8.54 10.11
CA LEU A 198 3.50 -9.59 9.44
C LEU A 198 4.14 -10.98 9.47
N SER A 199 4.89 -11.34 10.52
CA SER A 199 5.55 -12.67 10.62
C SER A 199 4.54 -13.81 10.62
N HIS A 200 3.46 -13.61 11.34
CA HIS A 200 2.37 -14.55 11.45
C HIS A 200 1.63 -14.75 10.10
N PHE A 201 1.37 -13.67 9.37
CA PHE A 201 0.68 -13.69 8.06
C PHE A 201 1.36 -14.56 7.00
N CYS A 202 2.70 -14.52 6.96
CA CYS A 202 3.48 -15.34 6.03
C CYS A 202 3.62 -16.78 6.53
N ALA A 203 3.65 -17.01 7.84
CA ALA A 203 3.79 -18.34 8.44
C ALA A 203 2.52 -19.20 8.33
N THR A 204 1.33 -18.60 8.21
CA THR A 204 0.04 -19.33 8.21
C THR A 204 -0.13 -20.30 7.04
N ASN A 205 0.61 -20.11 5.94
CA ASN A 205 0.48 -20.92 4.72
C ASN A 205 1.63 -21.93 4.53
N GLY A 206 2.46 -22.17 5.56
CA GLY A 206 3.59 -23.10 5.50
C GLY A 206 4.84 -22.54 4.83
N SER A 207 5.86 -23.38 4.64
CA SER A 207 7.08 -23.01 3.92
C SER A 207 6.81 -22.84 2.43
N LEU A 208 7.56 -21.96 1.76
CA LEU A 208 7.55 -21.77 0.32
C LEU A 208 7.86 -23.13 -0.36
N HIS A 209 6.84 -23.88 -0.75
CA HIS A 209 7.04 -25.09 -1.55
C HIS A 209 7.28 -24.68 -3.00
N LYS A 210 8.04 -25.48 -3.74
CA LYS A 210 8.38 -25.22 -5.15
C LYS A 210 7.11 -24.91 -5.93
N ASN A 211 7.02 -23.69 -6.45
CA ASN A 211 5.89 -23.20 -7.23
C ASN A 211 5.73 -24.16 -8.42
N LYS A 212 4.53 -24.70 -8.72
CA LYS A 212 4.38 -25.67 -9.83
C LYS A 212 4.67 -25.06 -11.21
N LEU A 213 4.72 -23.74 -11.28
CA LEU A 213 5.16 -22.97 -12.45
C LEU A 213 6.69 -22.77 -12.50
N ALA A 214 7.40 -23.04 -11.40
CA ALA A 214 8.86 -23.06 -11.39
C ALA A 214 9.34 -24.34 -12.06
N ILE A 215 9.91 -24.18 -13.25
CA ILE A 215 10.47 -25.26 -14.05
C ILE A 215 11.63 -25.88 -13.28
N ASP A 216 11.69 -27.20 -13.23
CA ASP A 216 12.79 -27.85 -12.55
C ASP A 216 14.09 -27.65 -13.34
N PHE A 217 15.22 -27.49 -12.65
CA PHE A 217 16.50 -27.30 -13.31
C PHE A 217 16.79 -28.45 -14.28
N THR A 218 16.38 -29.66 -13.92
CA THR A 218 16.43 -30.84 -14.77
C THR A 218 15.67 -30.63 -16.08
N ASP A 219 14.45 -30.09 -16.02
CA ASP A 219 13.62 -29.83 -17.20
C ASP A 219 14.20 -28.71 -18.08
N VAL A 220 14.80 -27.69 -17.46
CA VAL A 220 15.55 -26.63 -18.18
C VAL A 220 16.75 -27.19 -18.93
N MET A 221 17.43 -28.19 -18.36
CA MET A 221 18.59 -28.84 -19.00
C MET A 221 18.19 -29.76 -20.16
N TYR A 222 16.98 -30.34 -20.14
CA TYR A 222 16.47 -31.20 -21.21
C TYR A 222 15.96 -30.42 -22.42
N GLU A 223 15.38 -29.23 -22.21
CA GLU A 223 14.78 -28.45 -23.28
C GLU A 223 15.76 -27.42 -23.89
N LYS A 224 16.16 -27.65 -25.15
CA LYS A 224 17.19 -26.88 -25.86
C LYS A 224 16.87 -25.38 -25.96
N GLU A 225 15.61 -25.01 -26.10
CA GLU A 225 15.19 -23.61 -26.10
C GLU A 225 15.34 -22.95 -24.73
N LEU A 226 15.03 -23.67 -23.66
CA LEU A 226 15.15 -23.16 -22.30
C LEU A 226 16.60 -23.01 -21.86
N MET A 227 17.45 -23.96 -22.23
CA MET A 227 18.90 -23.86 -22.03
C MET A 227 19.49 -22.62 -22.70
N SER A 228 19.04 -22.28 -23.92
CA SER A 228 19.52 -21.09 -24.64
C SER A 228 19.18 -19.80 -23.89
N LYS A 229 17.95 -19.70 -23.34
CA LYS A 229 17.52 -18.57 -22.51
C LYS A 229 18.27 -18.53 -21.18
N PHE A 230 18.54 -19.70 -20.59
CA PHE A 230 19.30 -19.82 -19.34
C PHE A 230 20.76 -19.39 -19.52
N SER A 231 21.40 -19.77 -20.62
CA SER A 231 22.76 -19.32 -20.98
C SER A 231 22.84 -17.80 -21.13
N ILE A 232 21.85 -17.17 -21.77
CA ILE A 232 21.76 -15.70 -21.87
C ILE A 232 21.62 -15.03 -20.49
N VAL A 233 20.87 -15.64 -19.57
CA VAL A 233 20.74 -15.15 -18.20
C VAL A 233 22.06 -15.30 -17.43
N LEU A 234 22.76 -16.43 -17.60
CA LEU A 234 24.06 -16.65 -16.97
C LEU A 234 25.14 -15.72 -17.50
N ASP A 235 25.12 -15.40 -18.80
CA ASP A 235 26.00 -14.41 -19.42
C ASP A 235 25.79 -13.01 -18.83
N ARG A 236 24.52 -12.61 -18.66
CA ARG A 236 24.16 -11.34 -17.99
C ARG A 236 24.68 -11.27 -16.54
N HIS A 237 24.84 -12.41 -15.88
CA HIS A 237 25.36 -12.49 -14.50
C HIS A 237 26.85 -12.84 -14.41
N GLY A 238 27.56 -13.01 -15.55
CA GLY A 238 28.98 -13.32 -15.59
C GLY A 238 29.34 -14.75 -15.16
N SER A 239 28.38 -15.67 -15.17
CA SER A 239 28.50 -17.02 -14.59
C SER A 239 28.43 -18.14 -15.62
N LEU A 240 28.81 -17.87 -16.88
CA LEU A 240 28.81 -18.87 -17.96
C LEU A 240 29.68 -20.11 -17.66
N GLY A 241 30.75 -19.95 -16.87
CA GLY A 241 31.65 -21.04 -16.49
C GLY A 241 31.00 -22.14 -15.64
N LEU A 242 29.81 -21.91 -15.07
CA LEU A 242 29.07 -22.93 -14.33
C LEU A 242 28.42 -23.97 -15.26
N LEU A 243 28.10 -23.60 -16.50
CA LEU A 243 27.55 -24.51 -17.51
C LEU A 243 28.61 -25.43 -18.13
N SER A 244 29.90 -25.10 -18.04
CA SER A 244 30.98 -25.95 -18.57
C SER A 244 31.43 -27.04 -17.60
N ILE A 245 30.88 -27.07 -16.38
CA ILE A 245 31.22 -28.04 -15.32
C ILE A 245 30.21 -29.21 -15.30
N TYR A 246 29.08 -29.07 -16.00
CA TYR A 246 28.01 -30.06 -16.14
C TYR A 246 27.89 -30.53 -17.58
#